data_AF-A0A897MUJ5-F1
#
_entry.id   AF-A0A897MUJ5-F1
#
_cell.length_a   1.000
_cell.length_b   1.000
_cell.length_c   1.000
_cell.angle_alpha   90.00
_cell.angle_beta   90.00
_cell.angle_gamma   90.00
#
_symmetry.space_group_name_H-M   'P 1'
#
loop_
_entity.id
_entity.type
_entity.pdbx_description
1 polymer ?
#
loop_
_entity_poly.entity_id
_entity_poly.type
_entity_poly.pdbx_seq_one_letter_code
_entity_poly.pdbx_strand_id
1 'polypeptide(L)'
;MKRQRGPPGRETTAAESTERRIWYGYGTLGRAEKDPLGMFLQDVIRIYGEVTVISLPILLLVHILPAGVWYDATGAALVAWILMTLVGTLIRGGWVQPLATDTPGWVTLSPWLLVLRVLYFNVTFVVAAFGGVFLGAALGWTPVSVLWAGAVAILSMLFFPRTGEETASRFGRYY
;
A
#
# COMPACT_ATOMS: atom_id res chain seq x y z
N MET A 1 -21.91 18.72 -12.76
CA MET A 1 -21.65 18.41 -11.32
C MET A 1 -20.26 18.90 -10.95
N LYS A 2 -20.14 19.80 -9.97
CA LYS A 2 -18.83 20.22 -9.44
C LYS A 2 -18.23 19.02 -8.69
N ARG A 3 -17.19 18.39 -9.25
CA ARG A 3 -16.37 17.41 -8.50
C ARG A 3 -15.74 18.15 -7.34
N GLN A 4 -16.22 17.93 -6.12
CA GLN A 4 -15.47 18.31 -4.94
C GLN A 4 -14.14 17.55 -5.01
N ARG A 5 -13.05 18.29 -5.20
CA ARG A 5 -11.72 17.72 -5.03
C ARG A 5 -11.64 17.36 -3.54
N GLY A 6 -11.44 16.08 -3.24
CA GLY A 6 -11.13 15.64 -1.88
C GLY A 6 -9.90 16.39 -1.33
N PRO A 7 -9.60 16.25 -0.03
CA PRO A 7 -8.46 16.92 0.58
C PRO A 7 -7.16 16.61 -0.19
N PRO A 8 -6.20 17.54 -0.21
CA PRO A 8 -4.98 17.39 -0.98
C PRO A 8 -4.23 16.11 -0.60
N GLY A 9 -3.71 15.41 -1.60
CA GLY A 9 -2.99 14.15 -1.39
C GLY A 9 -3.87 12.90 -1.40
N ARG A 10 -5.18 13.01 -1.66
CA ARG A 10 -6.13 11.88 -1.65
C ARG A 10 -6.85 11.66 -2.98
N GLU A 11 -6.99 10.39 -3.36
CA GLU A 11 -7.74 9.95 -4.55
C GLU A 11 -9.17 9.52 -4.18
N THR A 12 -9.96 10.43 -3.60
CA THR A 12 -11.32 10.13 -3.11
C THR A 12 -12.26 9.64 -4.22
N THR A 13 -12.12 10.19 -5.43
CA THR A 13 -12.97 9.81 -6.57
C THR A 13 -12.89 8.32 -6.91
N ALA A 14 -11.74 7.67 -6.70
CA ALA A 14 -11.61 6.24 -6.98
C ALA A 14 -12.35 5.38 -5.95
N ALA A 15 -12.49 5.85 -4.71
CA ALA A 15 -13.24 5.15 -3.67
C ALA A 15 -14.75 5.40 -3.72
N GLU A 16 -15.17 6.52 -4.29
CA GLU A 16 -16.59 6.92 -4.34
C GLU A 16 -17.29 6.57 -5.66
N SER A 17 -16.54 6.12 -6.68
CA SER A 17 -17.06 5.87 -8.02
C SER A 17 -16.59 4.56 -8.60
N THR A 18 -17.45 3.93 -9.40
CA THR A 18 -17.18 2.75 -10.22
C THR A 18 -16.39 3.06 -11.49
N GLU A 19 -16.23 4.34 -11.84
CA GLU A 19 -15.45 4.74 -13.01
C GLU A 19 -13.94 4.55 -12.77
N ARG A 20 -13.25 4.00 -13.76
CA ARG A 20 -11.79 3.94 -13.78
C ARG A 20 -11.23 4.53 -15.06
N ARG A 21 -10.08 5.20 -14.94
CA ARG A 21 -9.34 5.68 -16.10
C ARG A 21 -8.72 4.50 -16.81
N ILE A 22 -8.95 4.39 -18.11
CA ILE A 22 -8.40 3.34 -18.94
C ILE A 22 -7.71 3.94 -20.15
N TRP A 23 -6.67 3.25 -20.61
CA TRP A 23 -5.95 3.63 -21.82
C TRP A 23 -6.55 2.90 -23.01
N TYR A 24 -6.99 3.65 -24.01
CA TYR A 24 -7.65 3.11 -25.22
C TYR A 24 -6.71 2.98 -26.42
N GLY A 25 -5.41 3.27 -26.25
CA GLY A 25 -4.48 3.40 -27.36
C GLY A 25 -4.28 4.86 -27.78
N TYR A 26 -3.20 5.11 -28.54
CA TYR A 26 -2.92 6.41 -29.18
C TYR A 26 -2.91 7.62 -28.25
N GLY A 27 -2.47 7.45 -27.00
CA GLY A 27 -2.41 8.54 -26.02
C GLY A 27 -3.77 9.01 -25.50
N THR A 28 -4.86 8.33 -25.85
CA THR A 28 -6.20 8.68 -25.35
C THR A 28 -6.49 7.94 -24.04
N LEU A 29 -6.86 8.73 -23.03
CA LEU A 29 -7.37 8.24 -21.76
C LEU A 29 -8.88 8.42 -21.75
N GLY A 30 -9.60 7.33 -21.56
CA GLY A 30 -11.04 7.38 -21.34
C GLY A 30 -11.38 6.99 -19.92
N ARG A 31 -12.68 6.96 -19.64
CA ARG A 31 -13.23 6.37 -18.43
C ARG A 31 -14.25 5.33 -18.81
N ALA A 32 -14.18 4.19 -18.14
CA ALA A 32 -15.20 3.18 -18.23
C ALA A 32 -15.69 2.87 -16.82
N GLU A 33 -16.98 2.64 -16.72
CA GLU A 33 -17.56 2.01 -15.55
C GLU A 33 -17.07 0.56 -15.45
N LYS A 34 -16.71 0.15 -14.25
CA LYS A 34 -16.23 -1.20 -13.93
C LYS A 34 -17.15 -1.82 -12.89
N ASP A 35 -17.40 -3.11 -13.05
CA ASP A 35 -17.99 -3.92 -12.01
C ASP A 35 -17.00 -4.09 -10.83
N PRO A 36 -17.44 -4.62 -9.67
CA PRO A 36 -16.56 -4.77 -8.51
C PRO A 36 -15.28 -5.57 -8.78
N LEU A 37 -15.37 -6.64 -9.57
CA LEU A 37 -14.20 -7.45 -9.95
C LEU A 37 -13.26 -6.66 -10.87
N GLY A 38 -13.79 -5.95 -11.87
CA GLY A 38 -13.02 -5.09 -12.76
C GLY A 38 -12.31 -3.96 -12.01
N MET A 39 -12.95 -3.37 -11.00
CA MET A 39 -12.30 -2.39 -10.11
C MET A 39 -11.16 -3.03 -9.32
N PHE A 40 -11.41 -4.20 -8.72
CA PHE A 40 -10.40 -4.89 -7.91
C PHE A 40 -9.17 -5.24 -8.74
N LEU A 41 -9.34 -5.82 -9.93
CA LEU A 41 -8.23 -6.17 -10.81
C LEU A 41 -7.44 -4.95 -11.28
N GLN A 42 -8.11 -3.83 -11.53
CA GLN A 42 -7.42 -2.61 -11.94
C GLN A 42 -6.64 -1.97 -10.77
N ASP A 43 -7.27 -1.92 -9.59
CA ASP A 43 -6.67 -1.32 -8.41
C ASP A 43 -5.56 -2.20 -7.83
N VAL A 44 -5.66 -3.53 -7.92
CA VAL A 44 -4.60 -4.45 -7.46
C VAL A 44 -3.34 -4.31 -8.29
N ILE A 45 -3.44 -4.21 -9.62
CA ILE A 45 -2.27 -3.99 -10.49
C ILE A 45 -1.59 -2.66 -10.14
N ARG A 46 -2.40 -1.62 -9.88
CA ARG A 46 -1.89 -0.30 -9.50
C ARG A 46 -1.15 -0.34 -8.16
N ILE A 47 -1.77 -0.88 -7.12
CA ILE A 47 -1.19 -0.93 -5.77
C ILE A 47 0.00 -1.89 -5.72
N TYR A 48 -0.10 -3.04 -6.40
CA TYR A 48 1.01 -3.97 -6.58
C TYR A 48 2.23 -3.27 -7.16
N GLY A 49 2.04 -2.48 -8.22
CA GLY A 49 3.11 -1.70 -8.84
C GLY A 49 3.72 -0.70 -7.86
N GLU A 50 2.90 0.04 -7.12
CA GLU A 50 3.37 0.99 -6.10
C GLU A 50 4.18 0.28 -5.00
N VAL A 51 3.62 -0.76 -4.37
CA VAL A 51 4.28 -1.48 -3.26
C VAL A 51 5.56 -2.15 -3.74
N THR A 52 5.51 -2.86 -4.88
CA THR A 52 6.64 -3.64 -5.38
C THR A 52 7.79 -2.73 -5.82
N VAL A 53 7.53 -1.81 -6.76
CA VAL A 53 8.59 -0.99 -7.37
C VAL A 53 9.29 -0.13 -6.32
N ILE A 54 8.52 0.45 -5.40
CA ILE A 54 9.07 1.35 -4.38
C ILE A 54 9.83 0.58 -3.29
N SER A 55 9.43 -0.66 -3.01
CA SER A 55 10.05 -1.49 -1.97
C SER A 55 11.12 -2.44 -2.49
N LEU A 56 11.46 -2.36 -3.78
CA LEU A 56 12.49 -3.19 -4.40
C LEU A 56 13.79 -3.26 -3.60
N PRO A 57 14.34 -2.17 -3.02
CA PRO A 57 15.57 -2.26 -2.25
C PRO A 57 15.50 -3.27 -1.10
N ILE A 58 14.41 -3.26 -0.32
CA ILE A 58 14.25 -4.19 0.80
C ILE A 58 13.82 -5.58 0.33
N LEU A 59 12.99 -5.68 -0.72
CA LEU A 59 12.62 -6.99 -1.29
C LEU A 59 13.86 -7.72 -1.85
N LEU A 60 14.77 -6.99 -2.52
CA LEU A 60 16.04 -7.52 -2.98
C LEU A 60 16.96 -7.90 -1.80
N LEU A 61 17.03 -7.06 -0.76
CA LEU A 61 17.79 -7.37 0.44
C LEU A 61 17.33 -8.68 1.08
N VAL A 62 16.02 -8.86 1.25
CA VAL A 62 15.45 -10.09 1.81
C VAL A 62 15.76 -11.29 0.90
N HIS A 63 15.68 -11.11 -0.41
CA HIS A 63 15.95 -12.17 -1.38
C HIS A 63 17.41 -12.67 -1.38
N ILE A 64 18.39 -11.79 -1.15
CA ILE A 64 19.81 -12.18 -1.12
C ILE A 64 20.26 -12.80 0.22
N LEU A 65 19.44 -12.67 1.26
CA LEU A 65 19.73 -13.31 2.55
C LEU A 65 19.55 -14.82 2.43
N PRO A 66 20.34 -15.63 3.17
CA PRO A 66 20.17 -17.08 3.15
C PRO A 66 18.73 -17.45 3.52
N ALA A 67 18.07 -18.16 2.62
CA ALA A 67 16.73 -18.67 2.87
C ALA A 67 16.79 -19.74 3.97
N GLY A 68 15.99 -19.53 5.02
CA GLY A 68 15.78 -20.48 6.09
C GLY A 68 14.51 -21.30 5.86
N VAL A 69 13.75 -21.53 6.94
CA VAL A 69 12.45 -22.21 6.91
C VAL A 69 11.37 -21.21 6.47
N TRP A 70 10.16 -21.66 6.08
CA TRP A 70 9.00 -20.82 5.70
C TRP A 70 8.65 -19.64 6.63
N TYR A 71 9.12 -19.66 7.88
CA TYR A 71 8.91 -18.62 8.89
C TYR A 71 10.06 -17.60 8.99
N ASP A 72 10.98 -17.62 8.03
CA ASP A 72 12.11 -16.71 7.94
C ASP A 72 11.70 -15.32 7.42
N ALA A 73 12.69 -14.45 7.22
CA ALA A 73 12.48 -13.10 6.71
C ALA A 73 11.81 -13.11 5.32
N THR A 74 12.07 -14.12 4.50
CA THR A 74 11.49 -14.26 3.15
C THR A 74 9.99 -14.55 3.24
N GLY A 75 9.60 -15.54 4.05
CA GLY A 75 8.19 -15.85 4.27
C GLY A 75 7.42 -14.69 4.89
N ALA A 76 8.01 -14.03 5.90
CA ALA A 76 7.44 -12.85 6.52
C ALA A 76 7.29 -11.67 5.53
N ALA A 77 8.30 -11.39 4.71
CA ALA A 77 8.24 -10.36 3.68
C ALA A 77 7.20 -10.67 2.60
N LEU A 78 7.07 -11.93 2.18
CA LEU A 78 6.07 -12.35 1.21
C LEU A 78 4.65 -12.12 1.74
N VAL A 79 4.38 -12.50 2.99
CA VAL A 79 3.09 -12.27 3.65
C VAL A 79 2.80 -10.77 3.75
N ALA A 80 3.78 -9.97 4.18
CA ALA A 80 3.64 -8.53 4.25
C ALA A 80 3.33 -7.92 2.87
N TRP A 81 4.02 -8.36 1.82
CA TRP A 81 3.83 -7.87 0.46
C TRP A 81 2.44 -8.16 -0.10
N ILE A 82 1.94 -9.39 0.10
CA ILE A 82 0.59 -9.78 -0.30
C ILE A 82 -0.45 -8.93 0.44
N LEU A 83 -0.32 -8.82 1.76
CA LEU A 83 -1.29 -8.10 2.59
C LEU A 83 -1.24 -6.60 2.35
N MET A 84 -0.06 -6.02 2.16
CA MET A 84 0.06 -4.61 1.80
C MET A 84 -0.67 -4.33 0.49
N THR A 85 -0.44 -5.18 -0.51
CA THR A 85 -1.09 -5.06 -1.83
C THR A 85 -2.61 -5.18 -1.71
N LEU A 86 -3.10 -6.20 -0.99
CA LEU A 86 -4.52 -6.43 -0.78
C LEU A 86 -5.19 -5.27 -0.02
N VAL A 87 -4.65 -4.88 1.14
CA VAL A 87 -5.24 -3.81 1.97
C VAL A 87 -5.21 -2.47 1.24
N GLY A 88 -4.12 -2.13 0.56
CA GLY A 88 -4.06 -0.91 -0.25
C GLY A 88 -5.09 -0.91 -1.39
N THR A 89 -5.33 -2.07 -2.01
CA THR A 89 -6.38 -2.25 -3.03
C THR A 89 -7.76 -2.03 -2.43
N LEU A 90 -8.02 -2.61 -1.26
CA LEU A 90 -9.29 -2.48 -0.56
C LEU A 90 -9.60 -1.03 -0.16
N ILE A 91 -8.58 -0.31 0.31
CA ILE A 91 -8.70 1.12 0.65
C ILE A 91 -8.93 1.96 -0.61
N ARG A 92 -8.19 1.70 -1.69
CA ARG A 92 -8.32 2.43 -2.96
C ARG A 92 -9.70 2.27 -3.58
N GLY A 93 -10.23 1.06 -3.55
CA GLY A 93 -11.57 0.74 -4.05
C GLY A 93 -12.72 1.22 -3.14
N GLY A 94 -12.41 1.81 -1.98
CA GLY A 94 -13.42 2.30 -1.03
C GLY A 94 -14.11 1.21 -0.20
N TRP A 95 -13.64 -0.04 -0.27
CA TRP A 95 -14.19 -1.16 0.49
C TRP A 95 -13.72 -1.20 1.95
N VAL A 96 -12.58 -0.57 2.25
CA VAL A 96 -12.02 -0.48 3.61
C VAL A 96 -11.72 0.99 3.92
N GLN A 97 -12.23 1.45 5.07
CA GLN A 97 -11.91 2.79 5.56
C GLN A 97 -10.50 2.81 6.15
N PRO A 98 -9.66 3.79 5.79
CA PRO A 98 -8.38 4.00 6.47
C PRO A 98 -8.53 4.26 7.97
N LEU A 99 -7.50 3.94 8.75
CA LEU A 99 -7.47 4.29 10.16
C LEU A 99 -7.12 5.77 10.35
N ALA A 100 -7.70 6.36 11.40
CA ALA A 100 -7.43 7.73 11.85
C ALA A 100 -7.73 8.83 10.81
N THR A 101 -8.60 8.58 9.82
CA THR A 101 -9.16 9.61 8.94
C THR A 101 -10.54 9.19 8.43
N ASP A 102 -11.43 10.17 8.25
CA ASP A 102 -12.75 9.98 7.64
C ASP A 102 -12.70 10.09 6.11
N THR A 103 -11.55 10.45 5.55
CA THR A 103 -11.42 10.65 4.11
C THR A 103 -11.18 9.32 3.40
N PRO A 104 -12.05 8.90 2.46
CA PRO A 104 -11.87 7.65 1.73
C PRO A 104 -10.77 7.71 0.67
N GLY A 105 -10.37 6.55 0.14
CA GLY A 105 -9.49 6.42 -1.02
C GLY A 105 -8.02 6.22 -0.70
N TRP A 106 -7.18 6.24 -1.74
CA TRP A 106 -5.74 6.04 -1.62
C TRP A 106 -4.97 7.36 -1.69
N VAL A 107 -3.69 7.33 -1.32
CA VAL A 107 -2.81 8.51 -1.38
C VAL A 107 -2.47 8.81 -2.85
N THR A 108 -2.38 10.08 -3.26
CA THR A 108 -2.00 10.45 -4.65
C THR A 108 -0.49 10.26 -4.90
N LEU A 109 -0.07 10.35 -6.17
CA LEU A 109 1.34 10.27 -6.59
C LEU A 109 2.06 11.63 -6.71
N SER A 110 1.80 12.59 -5.82
CA SER A 110 2.62 13.81 -5.83
C SER A 110 4.08 13.51 -5.46
N PRO A 111 5.07 14.31 -5.90
CA PRO A 111 6.50 14.01 -5.69
C PRO A 111 6.85 13.75 -4.22
N TRP A 112 6.32 14.56 -3.31
CA TRP A 112 6.60 14.40 -1.89
C TRP A 112 5.95 13.14 -1.29
N LEU A 113 4.79 12.74 -1.80
CA LEU A 113 4.13 11.50 -1.40
C LEU A 113 4.79 10.27 -2.02
N LEU A 114 5.55 10.42 -3.11
CA LEU A 114 6.43 9.34 -3.60
C LEU A 114 7.62 9.14 -2.66
N VAL A 115 8.27 10.22 -2.22
CA VAL A 115 9.35 10.17 -1.22
C VAL A 115 8.86 9.50 0.06
N LEU A 116 7.67 9.90 0.55
CA LEU A 116 7.04 9.25 1.70
C LEU A 116 6.88 7.75 1.50
N ARG A 117 6.38 7.30 0.33
CA ARG A 117 6.21 5.85 0.05
C ARG A 117 7.54 5.11 0.09
N VAL A 118 8.60 5.69 -0.49
CA VAL A 118 9.94 5.09 -0.47
C VAL A 118 10.36 4.81 0.96
N LEU A 119 10.25 5.80 1.85
CA LEU A 119 10.64 5.59 3.24
C LEU A 119 9.67 4.64 3.96
N TYR A 120 8.37 4.90 3.86
CA TYR A 120 7.35 4.20 4.63
C TYR A 120 7.25 2.72 4.27
N PHE A 121 7.21 2.36 2.99
CA PHE A 121 7.08 0.96 2.58
C PHE A 121 8.35 0.17 2.90
N ASN A 122 9.54 0.71 2.63
CA ASN A 122 10.78 0.01 2.95
C ASN A 122 10.94 -0.20 4.47
N VAL A 123 10.63 0.80 5.30
CA VAL A 123 10.62 0.63 6.76
C VAL A 123 9.59 -0.41 7.20
N THR A 124 8.38 -0.38 6.61
CA THR A 124 7.34 -1.37 6.89
C THR A 124 7.83 -2.78 6.60
N PHE A 125 8.48 -3.02 5.45
CA PHE A 125 9.04 -4.32 5.12
C PHE A 125 10.15 -4.75 6.07
N VAL A 126 11.05 -3.84 6.47
CA VAL A 126 12.09 -4.15 7.46
C VAL A 126 11.47 -4.58 8.78
N VAL A 127 10.50 -3.81 9.30
CA VAL A 127 9.83 -4.10 10.57
C VAL A 127 9.03 -5.41 10.48
N ALA A 128 8.33 -5.65 9.37
CA ALA A 128 7.54 -6.87 9.17
C ALA A 128 8.44 -8.11 9.07
N ALA A 129 9.47 -8.06 8.23
CA ALA A 129 10.34 -9.22 7.97
C ALA A 129 11.25 -9.53 9.17
N PHE A 130 12.03 -8.54 9.63
CA PHE A 130 13.03 -8.76 10.67
C PHE A 130 12.45 -8.71 12.08
N GLY A 131 11.43 -7.89 12.32
CA GLY A 131 10.72 -7.87 13.60
C GLY A 131 10.03 -9.20 13.88
N GLY A 132 9.46 -9.83 12.84
CA GLY A 132 8.81 -11.13 12.97
C GLY A 132 9.80 -12.25 13.30
N VAL A 133 10.95 -12.28 12.63
CA VAL A 133 12.03 -13.23 12.91
C VAL A 133 12.57 -13.05 14.32
N PHE A 134 12.82 -11.80 14.73
CA PHE A 134 13.29 -11.48 16.07
C PHE A 134 12.32 -11.96 17.17
N LEU A 135 11.02 -11.67 17.02
CA LEU A 135 10.02 -12.10 17.98
C LEU A 135 9.83 -13.62 17.99
N GLY A 136 9.85 -14.26 16.82
CA GLY A 136 9.77 -15.72 16.71
C GLY A 136 10.92 -16.40 17.45
N ALA A 137 12.14 -15.86 17.35
CA ALA A 137 13.31 -16.35 18.07
C ALA A 137 13.20 -16.10 19.59
N ALA A 138 12.78 -14.90 20.00
CA ALA A 138 12.65 -14.53 21.41
C ALA A 138 11.59 -15.35 22.15
N LEU A 139 10.49 -15.72 21.47
CA LEU A 139 9.39 -16.49 22.04
C LEU A 139 9.50 -18.00 21.82
N GLY A 140 10.48 -18.45 21.03
CA GLY A 140 10.63 -19.85 20.64
C GLY A 140 9.48 -20.39 19.77
N TRP A 141 8.69 -19.51 19.14
CA TRP A 141 7.52 -19.88 18.34
C TRP A 141 7.61 -19.24 16.95
N THR A 142 8.13 -20.00 15.98
CA THR A 142 8.43 -19.50 14.63
C THR A 142 7.22 -18.98 13.84
N PRO A 143 5.98 -19.53 13.95
CA PRO A 143 4.80 -18.95 13.32
C PRO A 143 4.46 -17.51 13.72
N VAL A 144 4.99 -17.00 14.84
CA VAL A 144 4.82 -15.60 15.25
C VAL A 144 5.32 -14.64 14.17
N SER A 145 6.35 -15.03 13.41
CA SER A 145 6.92 -14.14 12.38
C SER A 145 5.90 -13.76 11.30
N VAL A 146 5.08 -14.72 10.88
CA VAL A 146 4.02 -14.53 9.88
C VAL A 146 2.88 -13.69 10.44
N LEU A 147 2.44 -13.97 11.68
CA LEU A 147 1.39 -13.21 12.34
C LEU A 147 1.81 -11.75 12.55
N TRP A 148 3.05 -11.54 12.99
CA TRP A 148 3.66 -10.23 13.13
C TRP A 148 3.71 -9.49 11.81
N ALA A 149 4.27 -10.12 10.77
CA ALA A 149 4.38 -9.50 9.45
C ALA A 149 3.02 -9.10 8.89
N GLY A 150 2.01 -9.96 9.06
CA GLY A 150 0.65 -9.66 8.65
C GLY A 150 0.02 -8.50 9.43
N ALA A 151 0.19 -8.47 10.76
CA ALA A 151 -0.28 -7.38 11.59
C ALA A 151 0.38 -6.04 11.20
N VAL A 152 1.70 -6.02 11.03
CA VAL A 152 2.46 -4.83 10.61
C VAL A 152 2.00 -4.37 9.23
N ALA A 153 1.85 -5.27 8.26
CA ALA A 153 1.40 -4.94 6.91
C ALA A 153 -0.02 -4.35 6.89
N ILE A 154 -0.95 -4.96 7.62
CA ILE A 154 -2.34 -4.48 7.67
C ILE A 154 -2.39 -3.10 8.34
N LEU A 155 -1.81 -2.97 9.54
CA LEU A 155 -1.85 -1.71 10.29
C LEU A 155 -1.14 -0.59 9.53
N SER A 156 0.05 -0.86 8.99
CA SER A 156 0.81 0.14 8.23
C SER A 156 0.02 0.67 7.03
N MET A 157 -0.64 -0.20 6.25
CA MET A 157 -1.44 0.24 5.10
C MET A 157 -2.71 0.98 5.51
N LEU A 158 -3.34 0.60 6.62
CA LEU A 158 -4.49 1.30 7.16
C LEU A 158 -4.13 2.72 7.64
N PHE A 159 -2.95 2.91 8.23
CA PHE A 159 -2.44 4.21 8.71
C PHE A 159 -1.80 5.07 7.61
N PHE A 160 -1.36 4.46 6.51
CA PHE A 160 -0.62 5.16 5.45
C PHE A 160 -1.41 6.35 4.85
N PRO A 161 -2.71 6.23 4.53
CA PRO A 161 -3.57 7.34 4.14
C PRO A 161 -3.46 8.58 5.03
N ARG A 162 -3.56 8.40 6.34
CA ARG A 162 -3.48 9.49 7.31
C ARG A 162 -2.10 10.15 7.29
N THR A 163 -1.04 9.35 7.24
CA THR A 163 0.34 9.84 7.13
C THR A 163 0.54 10.65 5.84
N GLY A 164 -0.08 10.22 4.75
CA GLY A 164 -0.11 10.92 3.47
C GLY A 164 -0.80 12.27 3.54
N GLU A 165 -1.96 12.37 4.21
CA GLU A 165 -2.69 13.64 4.42
C GLU A 165 -1.86 14.65 5.21
N GLU A 166 -1.26 14.21 6.32
CA GLU A 166 -0.41 15.08 7.14
C GLU A 166 0.79 15.58 6.33
N THR A 167 1.40 14.69 5.55
CA THR A 167 2.53 15.01 4.68
C THR A 167 2.12 16.00 3.57
N ALA A 168 0.97 15.79 2.93
CA ALA A 168 0.43 16.69 1.93
C ALA A 168 0.06 18.07 2.52
N SER A 169 -0.48 18.12 3.75
CA SER A 169 -0.82 19.39 4.41
C SER A 169 0.42 20.24 4.76
N ARG A 170 1.53 19.57 5.11
CA ARG A 170 2.80 20.23 5.49
C ARG A 170 3.58 20.70 4.28
N PHE A 171 3.67 19.89 3.24
CA PHE A 171 4.61 20.10 2.13
C PHE A 171 3.92 20.31 0.76
N GLY A 172 2.63 19.98 0.65
CA GLY A 172 1.84 20.11 -0.58
C GLY A 172 1.36 21.52 -0.91
N ARG A 173 1.81 22.55 -0.18
CA ARG A 173 1.46 23.96 -0.46
C ARG A 173 2.03 24.51 -1.77
N TYR A 174 2.80 23.72 -2.52
CA TYR A 174 3.52 24.16 -3.71
C TYR A 174 2.98 23.58 -5.04
N TYR A 175 1.78 22.97 -5.05
CA TYR A 175 1.11 22.49 -6.27
C TYR A 175 -0.38 22.80 -6.30
#